data_AF-W1PQI8-F1
#
_entry.id   AF-W1PQI8-F1
#
_cell.length_a   1.000
_cell.length_b   1.000
_cell.length_c   1.000
_cell.angle_alpha   90.00
_cell.angle_beta   90.00
_cell.angle_gamma   90.00
#
_symmetry.space_group_name_H-M   'P 1'
#
loop_
_entity.id
_entity.type
_entity.pdbx_description
1 polymer ?
#
loop_
_entity_poly.entity_id
_entity_poly.type
_entity_poly.pdbx_seq_one_letter_code
_entity_poly.pdbx_strand_id
1 'polypeptide(L)'
;MEVNINRWTLVPGFVPRAVLMDLEPGTMDSVLSGPYGQIFRADNFVFAQSGAENNWATGHYTGGAELIDSVLDVAMKEAEN
;
A
#
# COMPACT_ATOMS: atom_id res chain seq x y z
N MET A 1 31.54 -13.75 2.63
CA MET A 1 30.32 -13.49 3.40
C MET A 1 29.25 -13.06 2.42
N GLU A 2 28.44 -14.02 2.02
CA GLU A 2 27.34 -13.81 1.07
C GLU A 2 26.16 -13.28 1.87
N VAL A 3 25.74 -12.04 1.60
CA VAL A 3 24.60 -11.43 2.30
C VAL A 3 23.34 -12.09 1.74
N ASN A 4 22.79 -13.02 2.53
CA ASN A 4 21.57 -13.72 2.20
C ASN A 4 20.39 -12.74 2.29
N ILE A 5 19.84 -12.40 1.13
CA ILE A 5 18.73 -11.45 0.91
C ILE A 5 17.36 -11.92 1.46
N ASN A 6 17.30 -13.07 2.13
CA ASN A 6 16.06 -13.62 2.71
C ASN A 6 15.82 -13.21 4.17
N ARG A 7 15.94 -11.92 4.50
CA ARG A 7 15.84 -11.38 5.88
C ARG A 7 14.45 -11.53 6.54
N TRP A 8 13.48 -12.17 5.89
CA TRP A 8 12.13 -12.35 6.41
C TRP A 8 11.95 -13.48 7.44
N THR A 9 12.99 -14.26 7.76
CA THR A 9 12.80 -15.54 8.50
C THR A 9 13.35 -15.61 9.93
N LEU A 10 14.06 -14.60 10.44
CA LEU A 10 14.81 -14.75 11.71
C LEU A 10 14.46 -13.77 12.84
N VAL A 11 13.42 -12.96 12.69
CA VAL A 11 12.73 -12.27 13.79
C VAL A 11 11.24 -12.41 13.50
N PRO A 12 10.37 -12.79 14.45
CA PRO A 12 8.93 -12.64 14.25
C PRO A 12 8.67 -11.12 14.20
N GLY A 13 8.77 -10.56 13.00
CA GLY A 13 8.58 -9.14 12.76
C GLY A 13 7.11 -8.81 12.92
N PHE A 14 6.79 -7.81 13.73
CA PHE A 14 5.44 -7.24 13.74
C PHE A 14 5.21 -6.55 12.40
N VAL A 15 4.23 -7.05 11.67
CA VAL A 15 3.77 -6.46 10.41
C VAL A 15 2.57 -5.56 10.73
N PRO A 16 2.56 -4.29 10.30
CA PRO A 16 1.40 -3.44 10.46
C PRO A 16 0.18 -4.00 9.71
N ARG A 17 -0.96 -4.10 10.39
CA ARG A 17 -2.26 -4.27 9.74
C ARG A 17 -2.71 -2.92 9.19
N ALA A 18 -2.24 -2.60 8.01
CA ALA A 18 -2.51 -1.34 7.34
C ALA A 18 -2.75 -1.61 5.85
N VAL A 19 -3.64 -0.82 5.25
CA VAL A 19 -3.83 -0.71 3.80
C VAL A 19 -3.43 0.70 3.41
N LEU A 20 -2.46 0.83 2.51
CA LEU A 20 -1.97 2.12 2.04
C LEU A 20 -2.57 2.36 0.66
N MET A 21 -3.35 3.45 0.54
CA MET A 21 -3.97 3.84 -0.71
C MET A 21 -3.68 5.29 -1.08
N ASP A 22 -3.50 5.52 -2.37
CA ASP A 22 -3.41 6.86 -2.97
C ASP A 22 -3.84 6.78 -4.44
N LEU A 23 -4.28 7.89 -5.01
CA LEU A 23 -4.55 7.98 -6.45
C LEU A 23 -3.26 8.21 -7.26
N GLU A 24 -2.13 8.45 -6.60
CA GLU A 24 -0.83 8.66 -7.24
C GLU A 24 0.23 7.64 -6.77
N PRO A 25 1.08 7.14 -7.68
CA PRO A 25 2.11 6.15 -7.31
C PRO A 25 3.27 6.77 -6.50
N GLY A 26 3.52 8.07 -6.64
CA GLY A 26 4.71 8.73 -6.07
C GLY A 26 4.78 8.69 -4.54
N THR A 27 3.64 8.70 -3.87
CA THR A 27 3.58 8.56 -2.40
C THR A 27 4.04 7.17 -1.96
N MET A 28 3.70 6.13 -2.73
CA MET A 28 4.05 4.75 -2.40
C MET A 28 5.55 4.50 -2.55
N ASP A 29 6.16 5.02 -3.62
CA ASP A 29 7.62 4.98 -3.81
C ASP A 29 8.37 5.64 -2.64
N SER A 30 7.82 6.75 -2.14
CA SER A 30 8.37 7.48 -0.99
C SER A 30 8.28 6.68 0.31
N VAL A 31 7.17 5.96 0.54
CA VAL A 31 7.01 5.09 1.71
C VAL A 31 7.96 3.88 1.63
N LEU A 32 8.04 3.23 0.47
CA LEU A 32 8.86 2.03 0.26
C LEU A 32 10.36 2.31 0.35
N SER A 33 10.79 3.49 -0.09
CA SER A 33 12.19 3.95 0.05
C SER A 33 12.53 4.49 1.45
N GLY A 34 11.52 4.73 2.29
CA GLY A 34 11.68 5.24 3.64
C GLY A 34 12.29 4.22 4.62
N PRO A 35 12.74 4.68 5.82
CA PRO A 35 13.35 3.82 6.83
C PRO A 35 12.48 2.64 7.28
N TYR A 36 11.16 2.77 7.12
CA TYR A 36 10.17 1.78 7.52
C TYR A 36 9.50 1.08 6.33
N GLY A 37 9.90 1.33 5.07
CA GLY A 37 9.23 0.75 3.91
C GLY A 37 9.18 -0.78 3.95
N GLN A 38 10.22 -1.41 4.52
CA GLN A 38 10.36 -2.86 4.62
C GLN A 38 9.53 -3.50 5.73
N ILE A 39 8.76 -2.76 6.53
CA ILE A 39 7.89 -3.39 7.54
C ILE A 39 6.48 -3.69 7.01
N PHE A 40 6.09 -3.06 5.90
CA PHE A 40 4.78 -3.23 5.29
C PHE A 40 4.78 -4.42 4.32
N ARG A 41 3.62 -5.07 4.18
CA ARG A 41 3.40 -6.05 3.11
C ARG A 41 3.23 -5.32 1.79
N ALA A 42 3.94 -5.76 0.76
CA ALA A 42 3.80 -5.22 -0.59
C ALA A 42 2.37 -5.34 -1.13
N ASP A 43 1.68 -6.42 -0.78
CA ASP A 43 0.29 -6.69 -1.18
C ASP A 43 -0.72 -5.70 -0.59
N ASN A 44 -0.33 -4.90 0.41
CA ASN A 44 -1.21 -3.94 1.08
C ASN A 44 -1.16 -2.53 0.48
N PHE A 45 -0.42 -2.34 -0.61
CA PHE A 45 -0.32 -1.09 -1.35
C PHE A 45 -1.29 -1.11 -2.53
N VAL A 46 -2.17 -0.12 -2.61
CA VAL A 46 -3.17 0.01 -3.67
C VAL A 46 -3.12 1.43 -4.22
N PHE A 47 -2.82 1.62 -5.50
CA PHE A 47 -2.73 2.96 -6.07
C PHE A 47 -3.22 3.06 -7.51
N ALA A 48 -3.73 4.23 -7.87
CA ALA A 48 -4.08 4.56 -9.25
C ALA A 48 -2.89 5.20 -9.99
N GLN A 49 -3.08 5.46 -11.29
CA GLN A 49 -2.06 6.11 -12.14
C GLN A 49 -2.26 7.64 -12.25
N SER A 50 -3.32 8.19 -11.66
CA SER A 50 -3.72 9.59 -11.80
C SER A 50 -4.38 10.11 -10.53
N GLY A 51 -3.92 11.27 -10.04
CA GLY A 51 -4.40 11.88 -8.80
C GLY A 51 -5.80 12.49 -8.84
N ALA A 52 -6.27 12.95 -7.67
CA ALA A 52 -7.52 13.71 -7.55
C ALA A 52 -7.41 15.18 -8.00
N GLU A 53 -6.19 15.69 -8.21
CA GLU A 53 -5.93 17.09 -8.59
C GLU A 53 -6.58 18.12 -7.65
N ASN A 54 -6.56 17.87 -6.34
CA ASN A 54 -7.22 18.69 -5.32
C ASN A 54 -8.75 18.84 -5.51
N ASN A 55 -9.39 17.96 -6.29
CA ASN A 55 -10.82 17.97 -6.54
C ASN A 55 -11.50 16.75 -5.87
N TRP A 56 -12.40 17.03 -4.93
CA TRP A 56 -13.19 16.00 -4.27
C TRP A 56 -14.05 15.19 -5.25
N ALA A 57 -14.65 15.83 -6.25
CA ALA A 57 -15.52 15.14 -7.21
C ALA A 57 -14.74 14.12 -8.04
N THR A 58 -13.52 14.45 -8.46
CA THR A 58 -12.62 13.51 -9.14
C THR A 58 -12.26 12.35 -8.22
N GLY A 59 -11.89 12.66 -6.97
CA GLY A 59 -11.58 11.62 -5.99
C GLY A 59 -12.75 10.69 -5.70
N HIS A 60 -13.97 11.21 -5.62
CA HIS A 60 -15.13 10.42 -5.20
C HIS A 60 -15.86 9.71 -6.35
N TYR A 61 -16.07 10.39 -7.49
CA TYR A 61 -16.92 9.89 -8.56
C TYR A 61 -16.14 9.25 -9.72
N THR A 62 -14.83 9.51 -9.86
CA THR A 62 -14.03 8.94 -10.94
C THR A 62 -12.86 8.12 -10.41
N GLY A 63 -11.70 8.73 -10.14
CA GLY A 63 -10.47 8.00 -9.82
C GLY A 63 -10.59 7.11 -8.58
N GLY A 64 -11.24 7.58 -7.51
CA GLY A 64 -11.47 6.74 -6.33
C GLY A 64 -12.59 5.72 -6.51
N ALA A 65 -13.56 5.97 -7.39
CA ALA A 65 -14.59 4.98 -7.72
C ALA A 65 -14.02 3.78 -8.48
N GLU A 66 -12.98 3.99 -9.30
CA GLU A 66 -12.26 2.91 -9.98
C GLU A 66 -11.35 2.12 -9.02
N LEU A 67 -10.81 2.77 -7.98
CA LEU A 67 -9.85 2.16 -7.07
C LEU A 67 -10.49 1.41 -5.89
N ILE A 68 -11.71 1.81 -5.47
CA ILE A 68 -12.31 1.40 -4.19
C ILE A 68 -12.48 -0.12 -4.06
N ASP A 69 -12.87 -0.82 -5.13
CA ASP A 69 -13.08 -2.28 -5.08
C ASP A 69 -11.77 -3.01 -4.72
N SER A 70 -10.64 -2.57 -5.28
CA SER A 70 -9.33 -3.13 -4.97
C SER A 70 -8.90 -2.86 -3.53
N VAL A 71 -9.21 -1.66 -3.00
CA VAL A 71 -8.94 -1.30 -1.60
C VAL A 71 -9.76 -2.18 -0.66
N LEU A 72 -11.04 -2.39 -0.98
CA LEU A 72 -11.94 -3.21 -0.17
C LEU A 72 -11.49 -4.67 -0.14
N ASP A 73 -11.06 -5.24 -1.27
CA ASP A 73 -10.54 -6.62 -1.33
C ASP A 73 -9.33 -6.82 -0.40
N VAL A 74 -8.40 -5.85 -0.37
CA VAL A 74 -7.23 -5.91 0.52
C VAL A 74 -7.64 -5.72 1.98
N ALA A 75 -8.54 -4.77 2.26
CA ALA A 75 -9.04 -4.53 3.61
C ALA A 75 -9.76 -5.74 4.18
N MET A 76 -10.55 -6.46 3.36
CA MET A 76 -11.21 -7.70 3.76
C MET A 76 -10.20 -8.79 4.12
N LYS A 77 -9.17 -9.01 3.30
CA LYS A 77 -8.09 -9.96 3.62
C LYS A 77 -7.39 -9.65 4.94
N GLU A 78 -7.15 -8.37 5.23
CA GLU A 78 -6.52 -7.96 6.50
C GLU A 78 -7.47 -8.09 7.71
N ALA A 79 -8.78 -8.02 7.50
CA ALA A 79 -9.79 -8.23 8.55
C ALA A 79 -10.01 -9.70 8.89
N GLU A 80 -9.85 -10.61 7.93
CA GLU A 80 -10.02 -12.06 8.12
C GLU A 80 -8.77 -12.77 8.69
N ASN A 81 -7.61 -12.09 8.68
CA ASN A 81 -6.32 -12.60 9.15
C ASN A 81 -6.19 -12.77 10.67
#